data_AF-S4NN74-F1
#
_entry.id   AF-S4NN74-F1
#
_cell.length_a   1.000
_cell.length_b   1.000
_cell.length_c   1.000
_cell.angle_alpha   90.00
_cell.angle_beta   90.00
_cell.angle_gamma   90.00
#
_symmetry.space_group_name_H-M   'P 1'
#
loop_
_entity.id
_entity.type
_entity.pdbx_description
1 polymer ?
#
loop_
_entity_poly.entity_id
_entity_poly.type
_entity_poly.pdbx_seq_one_letter_code
_entity_poly.pdbx_strand_id
1 'polypeptide(L)'
;MTFNWKYAAFTNTPLFITLVIYIVMKLFKIDPIWLILVIILTWILWYAYAGWKIYNRHPEFNYHNYQRGPISILLATLGTIGFLFLIIKLDLIQNIALFITWLLISNYLVDGFARYKSLQ
;
A
#
# COMPACT_ATOMS: atom_id res chain seq x y z
N MET A 1 -16.40 13.82 3.14
CA MET A 1 -15.10 13.35 2.62
C MET A 1 -15.39 12.43 1.46
N THR A 2 -14.87 12.73 0.27
CA THR A 2 -15.02 11.88 -0.91
C THR A 2 -13.86 10.91 -1.01
N PHE A 3 -14.13 9.67 -1.36
CA PHE A 3 -13.12 8.63 -1.52
C PHE A 3 -12.33 8.86 -2.82
N ASN A 4 -11.02 9.06 -2.73
CA ASN A 4 -10.14 9.24 -3.89
C ASN A 4 -9.53 7.90 -4.32
N TRP A 5 -10.29 7.12 -5.09
CA TRP A 5 -9.85 5.81 -5.57
C TRP A 5 -8.62 5.87 -6.48
N LYS A 6 -8.45 6.96 -7.25
CA LYS A 6 -7.31 7.12 -8.18
C LYS A 6 -5.99 7.25 -7.42
N TYR A 7 -5.97 8.10 -6.40
CA TYR A 7 -4.80 8.24 -5.54
C TYR A 7 -4.54 6.95 -4.76
N ALA A 8 -5.58 6.38 -4.15
CA ALA A 8 -5.44 5.12 -3.41
C ALA A 8 -4.82 4.02 -4.28
N ALA A 9 -5.28 3.86 -5.52
CA ALA A 9 -4.71 2.91 -6.46
C ALA A 9 -3.25 3.26 -6.81
N PHE A 10 -2.97 4.54 -7.06
CA PHE A 10 -1.65 5.03 -7.40
C PHE A 10 -0.62 4.80 -6.28
N THR A 11 -0.91 5.17 -5.04
CA THR A 11 0.01 5.00 -3.90
C THR A 11 0.23 3.54 -3.54
N ASN A 12 -0.78 2.68 -3.79
CA ASN A 12 -0.72 1.27 -3.46
C ASN A 12 -0.26 0.38 -4.63
N THR A 13 0.07 0.96 -5.78
CA THR A 13 0.57 0.20 -6.94
C THR A 13 1.83 -0.61 -6.62
N PRO A 14 2.84 -0.10 -5.86
CA PRO A 14 3.99 -0.91 -5.47
C PRO A 14 3.61 -2.16 -4.68
N LEU A 15 2.69 -2.03 -3.71
CA LEU A 15 2.20 -3.17 -2.93
C LEU A 15 1.46 -4.18 -3.80
N PHE A 16 0.66 -3.71 -4.77
CA PHE A 16 -0.02 -4.58 -5.71
C PHE A 16 0.98 -5.36 -6.58
N ILE A 17 2.02 -4.70 -7.08
CA ILE A 17 3.11 -5.33 -7.83
C ILE A 17 3.83 -6.36 -6.96
N THR A 18 4.17 -6.03 -5.71
CA THR A 18 4.78 -6.97 -4.75
C THR A 18 3.89 -8.21 -4.54
N LEU A 19 2.57 -8.05 -4.40
CA LEU A 19 1.65 -9.17 -4.24
C LEU A 19 1.65 -10.11 -5.45
N VAL A 20 1.58 -9.53 -6.66
CA VAL A 20 1.62 -10.29 -7.92
C VAL A 20 2.94 -11.06 -8.04
N ILE A 21 4.08 -10.39 -7.77
CA ILE A 21 5.39 -11.04 -7.84
C ILE A 21 5.50 -12.15 -6.79
N TYR A 22 5.01 -11.94 -5.57
CA TYR A 22 5.01 -12.98 -4.54
C TYR A 22 4.21 -14.23 -4.97
N ILE A 23 3.04 -14.05 -5.56
CA ILE A 23 2.23 -15.17 -6.08
C ILE A 23 3.02 -15.93 -7.16
N VAL A 24 3.66 -15.22 -8.08
CA VAL A 24 4.53 -15.81 -9.11
C VAL A 24 5.71 -16.56 -8.49
N MET A 25 6.42 -15.97 -7.53
CA MET A 25 7.51 -16.63 -6.82
C MET A 25 7.07 -17.94 -6.17
N LYS A 26 5.88 -17.96 -5.55
CA LYS A 26 5.31 -19.17 -4.95
C LYS A 26 5.03 -20.24 -6.00
N LEU A 27 4.47 -19.87 -7.15
CA LEU A 27 4.21 -20.79 -8.26
C LEU A 27 5.50 -21.44 -8.78
N PHE A 28 6.59 -20.67 -8.82
CA PHE A 28 7.91 -21.16 -9.25
C PHE A 28 8.77 -21.71 -8.10
N LYS A 29 8.25 -21.80 -6.87
CA LYS A 29 8.97 -22.26 -5.66
C LYS A 29 10.29 -21.50 -5.41
N ILE A 30 10.31 -20.20 -5.73
CA ILE A 30 11.45 -19.32 -5.45
C ILE A 30 11.49 -19.03 -3.96
N ASP A 31 12.70 -18.98 -3.39
CA ASP A 31 12.89 -18.63 -1.97
C ASP A 31 12.26 -17.26 -1.64
N PRO A 32 11.35 -17.17 -0.64
CA PRO A 32 10.73 -15.93 -0.22
C PRO A 32 11.71 -14.82 0.19
N ILE A 33 12.97 -15.12 0.51
CA ILE A 33 13.97 -14.12 0.88
C ILE A 33 14.19 -13.08 -0.23
N TRP A 34 14.04 -13.48 -1.51
CA TRP A 34 14.14 -12.58 -2.66
C TRP A 34 13.02 -11.54 -2.73
N LEU A 35 11.93 -11.74 -1.98
CA LEU A 35 10.84 -10.77 -1.89
C LEU A 35 11.33 -9.44 -1.30
N ILE A 36 12.32 -9.46 -0.41
CA ILE A 36 12.92 -8.24 0.15
C ILE A 36 13.51 -7.38 -0.97
N LEU A 37 14.28 -8.01 -1.87
CA LEU A 37 14.87 -7.33 -3.01
C LEU A 37 13.80 -6.79 -3.96
N VAL A 38 12.76 -7.60 -4.24
CA VAL A 38 11.61 -7.19 -5.05
C VAL A 38 10.93 -5.96 -4.46
N ILE A 39 10.69 -5.93 -3.15
CA ILE A 39 10.08 -4.78 -2.46
C ILE A 39 10.96 -3.55 -2.65
N ILE A 40 12.26 -3.63 -2.32
CA ILE A 40 13.18 -2.50 -2.43
C ILE A 40 13.19 -1.94 -3.86
N LEU A 41 13.36 -2.81 -4.86
CA LEU A 41 13.42 -2.39 -6.26
C LEU A 41 12.09 -1.80 -6.74
N THR A 42 10.97 -2.44 -6.43
CA THR A 42 9.64 -1.99 -6.86
C THR A 42 9.33 -0.60 -6.30
N TRP A 43 9.61 -0.38 -5.01
CA TRP A 43 9.35 0.90 -4.36
C TRP A 43 10.29 2.00 -4.87
N ILE A 44 11.60 1.72 -5.03
CA ILE A 44 12.56 2.69 -5.59
C ILE A 44 12.16 3.09 -7.01
N LEU A 45 11.90 2.11 -7.88
CA LEU A 45 11.52 2.36 -9.27
C LEU A 45 10.21 3.13 -9.37
N TRP A 46 9.23 2.78 -8.54
CA TRP A 46 7.96 3.49 -8.52
C TRP A 46 8.12 4.95 -8.09
N TYR A 47 8.86 5.22 -7.01
CA TYR A 47 9.08 6.58 -6.56
C TYR A 47 9.91 7.41 -7.54
N ALA A 48 10.93 6.82 -8.17
CA ALA A 48 11.69 7.48 -9.22
C ALA A 48 10.79 7.85 -10.41
N TYR A 49 9.96 6.90 -10.86
CA TYR A 49 8.99 7.12 -11.93
C TYR A 49 7.94 8.19 -11.58
N ALA A 50 7.35 8.08 -10.38
CA ALA A 50 6.33 8.99 -9.88
C ALA A 50 6.89 10.41 -9.75
N GLY A 51 8.07 10.56 -9.15
CA GLY A 51 8.75 11.85 -8.99
C GLY A 51 9.07 12.51 -10.32
N TRP A 52 9.64 11.76 -11.28
CA TRP A 52 10.06 12.33 -12.55
C TRP A 52 8.89 12.68 -13.48
N LYS A 53 7.89 11.80 -13.59
CA LYS A 53 6.86 11.88 -14.63
C LYS A 53 5.50 12.35 -14.12
N ILE A 54 5.12 12.01 -12.89
CA ILE A 54 3.76 12.18 -12.40
C ILE A 54 3.64 13.42 -11.51
N TYR A 55 4.48 13.57 -10.48
CA TYR A 55 4.36 14.68 -9.53
C TYR A 55 4.53 16.07 -10.16
N ASN A 56 5.27 16.16 -11.28
CA ASN A 56 5.39 17.40 -12.05
C ASN A 56 4.09 17.81 -12.76
N ARG A 57 3.23 16.85 -13.11
CA ARG A 57 1.95 17.09 -13.82
C ARG A 57 0.74 17.02 -12.90
N HIS A 58 0.85 16.23 -11.84
CA HIS A 58 -0.16 15.93 -10.84
C HIS A 58 0.44 16.08 -9.43
N PRO A 59 0.74 17.32 -9.00
CA PRO A 59 1.33 17.58 -7.68
C PRO A 59 0.42 17.15 -6.52
N GLU A 60 -0.89 16.98 -6.77
CA GLU A 60 -1.85 16.42 -5.82
C GLU A 60 -1.54 14.98 -5.41
N PHE A 61 -0.78 14.22 -6.22
CA PHE A 61 -0.35 12.87 -5.90
C PHE A 61 0.98 12.81 -5.13
N ASN A 62 1.62 13.94 -4.89
CA ASN A 62 2.87 13.99 -4.12
C ASN A 62 2.58 13.73 -2.63
N TYR A 63 3.32 12.80 -2.05
CA TYR A 63 3.16 12.38 -0.65
C TYR A 63 3.41 13.51 0.37
N HIS A 64 4.11 14.59 0.00
CA HIS A 64 4.28 15.78 0.86
C HIS A 64 3.02 16.65 0.97
N ASN A 65 2.07 16.51 0.04
CA ASN A 65 0.83 17.30 0.00
C ASN A 65 -0.34 16.61 0.71
N TYR A 66 -0.06 15.51 1.42
CA TYR A 66 -1.04 14.63 2.04
C TYR A 66 -1.12 14.83 3.57
N GLN A 67 -2.34 14.80 4.11
CA GLN A 67 -2.60 14.67 5.54
C GLN A 67 -3.63 13.57 5.81
N ARG A 68 -3.36 12.75 6.83
CA ARG A 68 -4.30 11.73 7.31
C ARG A 68 -5.48 12.40 8.00
N GLY A 69 -6.67 12.18 7.44
CA GLY A 69 -7.91 12.62 8.07
C GLY A 69 -8.34 11.72 9.22
N PRO A 70 -9.33 12.15 10.03
CA PRO A 70 -9.88 11.33 11.12
C PRO A 70 -10.39 9.96 10.67
N ILE A 71 -11.00 9.89 9.48
CA ILE A 71 -11.49 8.63 8.88
C ILE A 71 -10.32 7.70 8.52
N SER A 72 -9.26 8.22 7.89
CA SER A 72 -8.03 7.46 7.60
C SER A 72 -7.40 6.91 8.88
N ILE A 73 -7.37 7.71 9.95
CA ILE A 73 -6.84 7.28 11.26
C ILE A 73 -7.72 6.16 11.83
N LEU A 74 -9.05 6.32 11.83
CA LEU A 74 -9.96 5.28 12.30
C LEU A 74 -9.80 3.97 11.53
N LEU A 75 -9.69 4.03 10.20
CA LEU A 75 -9.46 2.86 9.35
C LEU A 75 -8.12 2.20 9.62
N ALA A 76 -7.05 2.99 9.83
CA ALA A 76 -5.74 2.46 10.20
C ALA A 76 -5.78 1.75 11.56
N THR A 77 -6.48 2.34 12.54
CA THR A 77 -6.64 1.75 13.88
C THR A 77 -7.45 0.47 13.85
N LEU A 78 -8.65 0.50 13.27
CA LEU A 78 -9.50 -0.69 13.11
C LEU A 78 -8.79 -1.77 12.29
N GLY A 79 -8.06 -1.34 11.27
CA GLY A 79 -7.29 -2.25 10.45
C GLY A 79 -6.18 -2.93 11.25
N THR A 80 -5.40 -2.18 12.02
CA THR A 80 -4.34 -2.74 12.85
C THR A 80 -4.89 -3.72 13.89
N ILE A 81 -5.96 -3.35 14.59
CA ILE A 81 -6.61 -4.20 15.59
C ILE A 81 -7.17 -5.48 14.94
N GLY A 82 -7.89 -5.34 13.82
CA GLY A 82 -8.45 -6.47 13.09
C GLY A 82 -7.37 -7.43 12.59
N PHE A 83 -6.24 -6.90 12.12
CA PHE A 83 -5.10 -7.69 11.70
C PHE A 83 -4.48 -8.50 12.83
N LEU A 84 -4.23 -7.85 13.97
CA LEU A 84 -3.68 -8.52 15.16
C LEU A 84 -4.62 -9.62 15.64
N PHE A 85 -5.93 -9.35 15.65
CA PHE A 85 -6.93 -10.36 15.99
C PHE A 85 -6.87 -11.57 15.05
N LEU A 86 -6.82 -11.34 13.74
CA LEU A 86 -6.73 -12.42 12.74
C LEU A 86 -5.43 -13.22 12.88
N ILE A 87 -4.28 -12.56 13.10
CA ILE A 87 -3.02 -13.25 13.37
C ILE A 87 -3.16 -14.18 14.58
N ILE A 88 -3.64 -13.66 15.70
CA ILE A 88 -3.66 -14.40 16.97
C ILE A 88 -4.69 -15.54 16.93
N LYS A 89 -5.86 -15.31 16.34
CA LYS A 89 -6.94 -16.29 16.34
C LYS A 89 -6.83 -17.35 15.27
N LEU A 90 -6.22 -17.03 14.14
CA LEU A 90 -6.15 -17.94 12.99
C LEU A 90 -4.74 -18.48 12.73
N ASP A 91 -3.77 -18.14 13.58
CA ASP A 91 -2.36 -18.54 13.48
C ASP A 91 -1.74 -18.25 12.09
N LEU A 92 -2.08 -17.08 11.54
CA LEU A 92 -1.75 -16.71 10.17
C LEU A 92 -0.38 -16.03 10.03
N ILE A 93 0.50 -16.15 11.04
CA ILE A 93 1.84 -15.54 11.05
C ILE A 93 2.67 -15.91 9.82
N GLN A 94 2.52 -17.15 9.32
CA GLN A 94 3.29 -17.64 8.19
C GLN A 94 2.66 -17.31 6.82
N ASN A 95 1.45 -16.74 6.79
CA ASN A 95 0.74 -16.48 5.55
C ASN A 95 1.10 -15.09 4.97
N ILE A 96 2.27 -15.03 4.32
CA ILE A 96 2.80 -13.80 3.70
C ILE A 96 1.81 -13.20 2.67
N ALA A 97 1.09 -14.03 1.89
CA ALA A 97 0.08 -13.53 0.94
C ALA A 97 -1.03 -12.77 1.66
N LEU A 98 -1.54 -13.32 2.76
CA LEU A 98 -2.56 -12.68 3.57
C LEU A 98 -2.02 -11.38 4.17
N PHE A 99 -0.78 -11.37 4.67
CA PHE A 99 -0.15 -10.16 5.21
C PHE A 99 -0.09 -9.04 4.15
N ILE A 100 0.39 -9.34 2.94
CA ILE A 100 0.47 -8.34 1.85
C ILE A 100 -0.93 -7.89 1.41
N THR A 101 -1.88 -8.82 1.29
CA THR A 101 -3.27 -8.50 0.92
C THR A 101 -3.93 -7.59 1.96
N TRP A 102 -3.70 -7.87 3.23
CA TRP A 102 -4.17 -7.06 4.33
C TRP A 102 -3.59 -5.63 4.25
N LEU A 103 -2.27 -5.50 4.08
CA LEU A 103 -1.62 -4.21 3.91
C LEU A 103 -2.17 -3.45 2.70
N LEU A 104 -2.41 -4.14 1.58
CA LEU A 104 -2.97 -3.54 0.38
C LEU A 104 -4.36 -2.97 0.64
N ILE A 105 -5.28 -3.75 1.21
CA ILE A 105 -6.66 -3.32 1.47
C ILE A 105 -6.69 -2.18 2.50
N SER A 106 -5.96 -2.33 3.60
CA SER A 106 -5.92 -1.32 4.66
C SER A 106 -5.33 -0.01 4.15
N ASN A 107 -4.18 -0.03 3.46
CA ASN A 107 -3.60 1.19 2.89
C ASN A 107 -4.46 1.80 1.80
N TYR A 108 -5.07 0.99 0.92
CA TYR A 108 -5.99 1.50 -0.09
C TYR A 108 -7.18 2.27 0.53
N LEU A 109 -7.76 1.74 1.61
CA LEU A 109 -8.83 2.43 2.33
C LEU A 109 -8.30 3.70 3.04
N VAL A 110 -7.19 3.59 3.76
CA VAL A 110 -6.58 4.73 4.49
C VAL A 110 -6.24 5.88 3.55
N ASP A 111 -5.59 5.58 2.42
CA ASP A 111 -5.18 6.55 1.41
C ASP A 111 -6.37 7.08 0.61
N GLY A 112 -7.40 6.25 0.37
CA GLY A 112 -8.59 6.71 -0.32
C GLY A 112 -9.41 7.73 0.48
N PHE A 113 -9.33 7.70 1.81
CA PHE A 113 -9.94 8.71 2.69
C PHE A 113 -9.00 9.84 3.13
N ALA A 114 -7.78 9.86 2.58
CA ALA A 114 -6.81 10.93 2.78
C ALA A 114 -7.38 12.33 2.50
N ARG A 115 -6.93 13.33 3.27
CA ARG A 115 -7.12 14.75 2.89
C ARG A 115 -5.90 15.21 2.11
N TYR A 116 -6.16 15.89 1.00
CA TYR A 116 -5.14 16.55 0.21
C TYR A 116 -5.13 18.01 0.62
N LYS A 117 -3.94 18.61 0.79
CA LYS A 117 -3.85 20.06 0.69
C LYS A 117 -4.35 20.41 -0.71
N SER A 118 -5.43 21.18 -0.80
CA SER A 118 -5.76 21.84 -2.04
C SER A 118 -4.51 22.62 -2.45
N LEU A 119 -3.91 22.27 -3.58
CA LEU A 119 -3.11 23.26 -4.28
C LEU A 119 -4.09 24.38 -4.63
N GLN A 120 -3.97 25.50 -3.93
CA GLN A 120 -4.61 26.75 -4.33
C GLN A 120 -4.07 27.16 -5.70
#